data_AF-A0A067QK87-F1
#
_entry.id   AF-A0A067QK87-F1
#
_cell.length_a   1.000
_cell.length_b   1.000
_cell.length_c   1.000
_cell.angle_alpha   90.00
_cell.angle_beta   90.00
_cell.angle_gamma   90.00
#
_symmetry.space_group_name_H-M   'P 1'
#
loop_
_entity.id
_entity.type
_entity.pdbx_description
1 polymer ?
#
loop_
_entity_poly.entity_id
_entity_poly.type
_entity_poly.pdbx_seq_one_letter_code
_entity_poly.pdbx_strand_id
1 'polypeptide(L)'
;VKNILRLWRWKVLHHPPYSPDLLSCDYDLIPKLKQPLREKRLRTREDISNTVQREMARFGDGEADGICRLPRRSRRVLDILGDYFEGY
;
A
#
# COMPACT_ATOMS: atom_id res chain seq x y z
N VAL A 1 -10.02 0.00 -19.02
CA VAL A 1 -8.96 0.67 -18.22
C VAL A 1 -7.89 1.35 -19.07
N LYS A 2 -7.17 0.64 -19.97
CA LYS A 2 -6.06 1.22 -20.76
C LYS A 2 -6.43 2.49 -21.55
N ASN A 3 -7.66 2.59 -22.08
CA ASN A 3 -8.11 3.76 -22.84
C ASN A 3 -8.31 5.01 -21.95
N ILE A 4 -8.82 4.83 -20.73
CA ILE A 4 -9.05 5.94 -19.78
C ILE A 4 -7.71 6.47 -19.26
N LEU A 5 -6.76 5.57 -18.94
CA LEU A 5 -5.42 5.99 -18.49
C LEU A 5 -4.67 6.78 -19.56
N ARG A 6 -4.82 6.41 -20.83
CA ARG A 6 -4.27 7.16 -21.98
C ARG A 6 -4.92 8.52 -22.13
N LEU A 7 -6.25 8.60 -22.00
CA LEU A 7 -6.99 9.87 -22.06
C LEU A 7 -6.49 10.87 -21.00
N TRP A 8 -6.24 10.39 -19.79
CA TRP A 8 -5.71 11.20 -18.68
C TRP A 8 -4.19 11.42 -18.75
N ARG A 9 -3.50 10.85 -19.74
CA ARG A 9 -2.03 10.92 -19.93
C ARG A 9 -1.24 10.43 -18.72
N TRP A 10 -1.78 9.45 -17.99
CA TRP A 10 -1.09 8.87 -16.84
C TRP A 10 -0.03 7.87 -17.31
N LYS A 11 1.20 8.03 -16.79
CA LYS A 11 2.27 7.05 -16.99
C LYS A 11 2.00 5.82 -16.13
N VAL A 12 1.84 4.67 -16.77
CA VAL A 12 1.70 3.39 -16.07
C VAL A 12 3.09 2.84 -15.79
N LEU A 13 3.40 2.62 -14.52
CA LEU A 13 4.64 1.96 -14.10
C LEU A 13 4.52 0.44 -14.31
N HIS A 14 5.61 -0.19 -14.75
CA HIS A 14 5.66 -1.64 -14.83
C HIS A 14 5.70 -2.24 -13.42
N HIS A 15 4.83 -3.20 -13.15
CA HIS A 15 4.77 -3.88 -11.86
C HIS A 15 4.89 -5.39 -12.08
N PRO A 16 5.90 -6.05 -11.48
CA PRO A 16 6.06 -7.50 -11.61
C PRO A 16 4.89 -8.26 -10.97
N PRO A 17 4.51 -9.44 -11.50
CA PRO A 17 3.50 -10.28 -10.87
C PRO A 17 3.85 -10.64 -9.43
N TYR A 18 2.82 -10.81 -8.60
CA TYR A 18 2.94 -11.28 -7.21
C TYR A 18 3.95 -10.51 -6.34
N SER A 19 4.15 -9.21 -6.54
CA SER A 19 5.18 -8.44 -5.82
C SER A 19 4.59 -7.43 -4.82
N PRO A 20 3.88 -7.87 -3.75
CA PRO A 20 3.35 -6.97 -2.73
C PRO A 20 4.47 -6.18 -2.04
N ASP A 21 5.68 -6.74 -1.97
CA ASP A 21 6.89 -6.08 -1.48
C ASP A 21 7.26 -4.80 -2.24
N LEU A 22 6.68 -4.56 -3.43
CA LEU A 22 6.88 -3.36 -4.23
C LEU A 22 5.63 -2.46 -4.29
N LEU A 23 4.52 -2.86 -3.68
CA LEU A 23 3.30 -2.07 -3.60
C LEU A 23 3.26 -1.32 -2.27
N SER A 24 3.47 0.00 -2.32
CA SER A 24 3.45 0.84 -1.11
C SER A 24 2.14 0.74 -0.32
N CYS A 25 1.03 0.46 -0.99
CA CYS A 25 -0.23 0.20 -0.30
C CYS A 25 -0.17 -1.07 0.55
N ASP A 26 0.43 -2.15 0.03
CA ASP A 26 0.41 -3.47 0.66
C ASP A 26 1.43 -3.61 1.78
N TYR A 27 2.67 -3.11 1.59
CA TYR A 27 3.72 -3.23 2.62
C TYR A 27 3.72 -2.09 3.65
N ASP A 28 3.01 -0.98 3.42
CA ASP A 28 3.07 0.19 4.31
C ASP A 28 1.68 0.68 4.75
N LEU A 29 0.89 1.21 3.83
CA LEU A 29 -0.36 1.90 4.17
C LEU A 29 -1.39 0.97 4.82
N ILE A 30 -1.69 -0.16 4.18
CA ILE A 30 -2.73 -1.09 4.63
C ILE A 30 -2.35 -1.75 5.97
N PRO A 31 -1.12 -2.24 6.19
CA PRO A 31 -0.70 -2.76 7.50
C PRO A 31 -0.88 -1.73 8.62
N LYS A 32 -0.44 -0.48 8.41
CA LYS A 32 -0.60 0.61 9.38
C LYS A 32 -2.06 0.94 9.64
N LEU A 33 -2.90 0.94 8.61
CA LEU A 33 -4.33 1.15 8.75
C LEU A 33 -5.03 -0.02 9.46
N LYS A 34 -4.59 -1.26 9.23
CA LYS A 34 -5.14 -2.46 9.85
C LYS A 34 -4.80 -2.58 11.33
N GLN A 35 -3.64 -2.10 11.77
CA GLN A 35 -3.23 -2.17 13.19
C GLN A 35 -4.27 -1.59 14.16
N PRO A 36 -4.73 -0.34 14.04
CA PRO A 36 -5.74 0.22 14.94
C PRO A 36 -7.14 -0.37 14.70
N LEU A 37 -7.37 -1.06 13.58
CA LEU A 37 -8.62 -1.75 13.27
C LEU A 37 -8.64 -3.19 13.79
N ARG A 38 -7.48 -3.72 14.18
CA ARG A 38 -7.35 -5.06 14.73
C ARG A 38 -8.28 -5.21 15.93
N GLU A 39 -8.97 -6.34 16.01
CA GLU A 39 -9.90 -6.70 17.10
C GLU A 39 -11.17 -5.83 17.22
N LYS A 40 -11.36 -4.81 16.37
CA LYS A 40 -12.61 -4.02 16.33
C LYS A 40 -13.70 -4.77 15.55
N ARG A 41 -14.88 -4.93 16.16
CA ARG A 41 -16.08 -5.44 15.49
C ARG A 41 -16.89 -4.30 14.90
N LEU A 42 -16.84 -4.14 13.58
CA LEU A 42 -17.64 -3.17 12.83
C LEU A 42 -18.83 -3.92 12.22
N ARG A 43 -20.06 -3.45 12.45
CA ARG A 43 -21.28 -4.22 12.14
C ARG A 43 -21.93 -3.80 10.83
N THR A 44 -21.78 -2.53 10.46
CA THR A 44 -22.37 -1.95 9.25
C THR A 44 -21.30 -1.45 8.29
N ARG A 45 -21.68 -1.23 7.03
CA ARG A 45 -20.79 -0.66 6.03
C ARG A 45 -20.42 0.79 6.40
N GLU A 46 -21.37 1.51 6.97
CA GLU A 46 -21.20 2.87 7.46
C GLU A 46 -20.18 2.92 8.60
N ASP A 47 -20.25 1.98 9.54
CA ASP A 47 -19.25 1.87 10.62
C ASP A 47 -17.85 1.62 10.06
N ILE A 48 -17.73 0.73 9.06
CA ILE A 48 -16.44 0.44 8.39
C ILE A 48 -15.89 1.70 7.73
N SER A 49 -16.71 2.37 6.91
CA SER A 49 -16.30 3.57 6.20
C SER A 49 -15.86 4.68 7.16
N ASN A 50 -16.68 4.97 8.18
CA ASN A 50 -16.41 6.01 9.17
C ASN A 50 -15.16 5.70 10.00
N THR A 51 -14.95 4.44 10.37
CA THR A 51 -13.78 4.04 11.15
C THR A 51 -12.51 4.13 10.30
N VAL A 52 -12.54 3.62 9.06
CA VAL A 52 -11.40 3.71 8.14
C VAL A 52 -11.04 5.16 7.84
N GLN A 53 -12.02 6.02 7.55
CA GLN A 53 -11.78 7.45 7.33
C GLN A 53 -11.16 8.14 8.55
N ARG A 54 -11.65 7.81 9.75
CA ARG A 54 -11.11 8.36 11.00
C ARG A 54 -9.68 7.92 11.25
N GLU A 55 -9.35 6.64 11.06
CA GLU A 55 -7.98 6.16 11.25
C GLU A 55 -7.05 6.73 10.17
N MET A 56 -7.50 6.83 8.92
CA MET A 56 -6.73 7.46 7.84
C MET A 56 -6.44 8.94 8.12
N ALA A 57 -7.40 9.67 8.70
CA ALA A 57 -7.21 11.08 9.06
C ALA A 57 -6.18 11.31 10.18
N ARG A 58 -5.80 10.25 10.91
CA ARG A 58 -4.73 10.33 11.93
C ARG A 58 -3.33 10.21 11.35
N PHE A 59 -3.20 9.82 10.09
CA PHE A 59 -1.90 9.68 9.45
C PHE A 59 -1.32 11.08 9.25
N GLY A 60 -0.32 11.40 10.08
CA GLY A 60 0.46 12.63 9.94
C GLY A 60 1.51 12.52 8.83
N ASP A 61 2.25 13.59 8.65
CA ASP A 61 3.39 13.61 7.73
C ASP A 61 4.41 12.53 8.12
N GLY A 62 4.78 11.69 7.14
CA GLY A 62 5.73 10.60 7.34
C GLY A 62 5.15 9.32 7.95
N GLU A 63 3.88 9.30 8.37
CA GLU A 63 3.25 8.09 8.91
C GLU A 63 3.09 7.00 7.84
N ALA A 64 2.94 7.36 6.57
CA ALA A 64 3.00 6.43 5.44
C ALA A 64 4.08 6.86 4.44
N ASP A 65 5.33 6.54 4.75
CA ASP A 65 6.53 6.81 3.96
C ASP A 65 6.81 5.74 2.90
N GLY A 66 5.86 4.83 2.64
CA GLY A 66 6.01 3.73 1.71
C GLY A 66 6.54 4.16 0.35
N ILE A 67 6.04 5.25 -0.23
CA ILE A 67 6.52 5.79 -1.52
C ILE A 67 8.02 6.12 -1.45
N CYS A 68 8.47 6.76 -0.38
CA CYS A 68 9.88 7.12 -0.18
C CYS A 68 10.78 5.88 -0.01
N ARG A 69 10.24 4.78 0.54
CA ARG A 69 10.98 3.52 0.68
C ARG A 69 11.04 2.67 -0.60
N LEU A 70 10.21 2.97 -1.60
CA LEU A 70 10.12 2.17 -2.81
C LEU A 70 11.47 2.00 -3.54
N PRO A 71 12.34 3.03 -3.71
CA PRO A 71 13.63 2.84 -4.36
C PRO A 71 14.53 1.84 -3.64
N ARG A 72 14.58 1.90 -2.30
CA ARG A 72 15.37 0.98 -1.47
C ARG A 72 14.85 -0.45 -1.58
N ARG A 73 13.52 -0.62 -1.59
CA ARG A 73 12.88 -1.94 -1.72
C ARG A 73 13.10 -2.54 -3.11
N SER A 74 12.94 -1.74 -4.17
CA SER A 74 13.27 -2.14 -5.53
C SER A 74 14.73 -2.59 -5.66
N ARG A 75 15.66 -1.87 -5.02
CA ARG A 75 17.07 -2.29 -5.01
C ARG A 75 17.25 -3.65 -4.33
N ARG A 76 16.59 -3.87 -3.20
CA ARG A 76 16.64 -5.14 -2.48
C ARG A 76 16.14 -6.31 -3.34
N VAL A 77 15.01 -6.16 -4.05
CA VAL A 77 14.51 -7.18 -4.99
C VAL A 77 15.57 -7.55 -6.03
N LEU A 78 16.27 -6.56 -6.58
CA LEU A 78 17.35 -6.81 -7.54
C LEU A 78 18.52 -7.56 -6.91
N ASP A 79 18.93 -7.17 -5.69
CA ASP A 79 20.07 -7.77 -4.99
C ASP A 79 19.81 -9.25 -4.62
N ILE A 80 18.54 -9.66 -4.46
CA ILE A 80 18.15 -11.06 -4.19
C ILE A 80 17.52 -11.76 -5.40
N LEU A 81 17.79 -11.27 -6.61
CA LEU A 81 17.40 -11.92 -7.87
C LEU A 81 15.89 -12.15 -8.03
N GLY A 82 15.07 -11.30 -7.43
CA GLY A 82 13.61 -11.38 -7.53
C GLY A 82 12.93 -12.20 -6.44
N ASP A 83 13.68 -12.76 -5.47
CA ASP A 83 13.09 -13.44 -4.32
C ASP A 83 12.32 -12.47 -3.40
N TYR A 84 11.45 -13.02 -2.56
CA TYR A 84 10.78 -12.28 -1.50
C TYR A 84 11.72 -12.02 -0.32
N PHE A 85 11.59 -10.87 0.33
CA PHE A 85 12.44 -10.52 1.48
C PHE A 85 11.69 -10.14 2.75
N GLU A 86 10.36 -10.08 2.71
CA GLU A 86 9.52 -9.94 3.89
C GLU A 86 8.84 -11.28 4.18
N GLY A 87 9.40 -12.02 5.13
CA GLY A 87 8.79 -13.23 5.68
C GLY A 87 7.63 -12.90 6.60
N TYR A 88 6.63 -13.79 6.62
CA TYR A 88 5.45 -13.74 7.50
C TYR A 88 5.78 -13.79 8.99
#